data_AF-A0A2E8F2X1-F1
#
_entry.id   AF-A0A2E8F2X1-F1
#
_cell.length_a   1.000
_cell.length_b   1.000
_cell.length_c   1.000
_cell.angle_alpha   90.00
_cell.angle_beta   90.00
_cell.angle_gamma   90.00
#
_symmetry.space_group_name_H-M   'P 1'
#
loop_
_entity.id
_entity.type
_entity.pdbx_description
1 polymer ?
#
loop_
_entity_poly.entity_id
_entity_poly.type
_entity_poly.pdbx_seq_one_letter_code
_entity_poly.pdbx_strand_id
1 'polypeptide(L)'
;MAKIAISLPEETLQAVEKERLANGISRSEFFRRAVKEHLRRVKEREDVEQYIKGYLKYPETKEEIALAEATQHYAFDGESWEDDWQEASKK
;
A
#
# COMPACT_ATOMS: atom_id res chain seq x y z
N MET A 1 20.40 -17.86 7.11
CA MET A 1 19.96 -17.51 5.75
C MET A 1 19.91 -18.77 4.91
N ALA A 2 18.84 -18.97 4.15
CA ALA A 2 18.76 -20.05 3.16
C ALA A 2 19.43 -19.62 1.85
N LYS A 3 20.00 -20.58 1.11
CA LYS A 3 20.56 -20.38 -0.24
C LYS A 3 19.77 -21.23 -1.21
N ILE A 4 19.51 -20.67 -2.39
CA ILE A 4 18.82 -21.38 -3.48
C ILE A 4 19.67 -21.28 -4.74
N ALA A 5 19.71 -22.37 -5.50
CA ALA A 5 20.17 -22.36 -6.88
C ALA A 5 18.93 -22.38 -7.77
N ILE A 6 18.90 -21.51 -8.78
CA ILE A 6 17.79 -21.39 -9.71
C ILE A 6 18.34 -21.45 -11.14
N SER A 7 17.60 -22.11 -12.03
CA SER A 7 17.84 -22.04 -13.47
C SER A 7 16.93 -20.97 -14.06
N LEU A 8 17.47 -20.14 -14.94
CA LEU A 8 16.74 -19.08 -15.61
C LEU A 8 16.93 -19.21 -17.12
N PRO A 9 15.91 -18.85 -17.93
CA PRO A 9 16.11 -18.65 -19.36
C PRO A 9 17.21 -17.61 -19.61
N GLU A 10 18.02 -17.84 -20.64
CA GLU A 10 19.18 -17.00 -20.95
C GLU A 10 18.77 -15.55 -21.20
N GLU A 11 17.69 -15.34 -21.95
CA GLU A 11 17.13 -14.02 -22.23
C GLU A 11 16.70 -13.28 -20.94
N THR A 12 16.21 -14.03 -19.95
CA THR A 12 15.82 -13.46 -18.66
C THR A 12 17.06 -13.05 -17.88
N LEU A 13 18.09 -13.90 -17.85
CA LEU A 13 19.35 -13.58 -17.18
C LEU A 13 20.00 -12.34 -17.81
N GLN A 14 20.02 -12.23 -19.13
CA GLN A 14 20.58 -11.07 -19.83
C GLN A 14 19.86 -9.76 -19.47
N ALA A 15 18.52 -9.78 -19.40
CA ALA A 15 17.75 -8.62 -18.97
C ALA A 15 18.10 -8.20 -17.54
N VAL A 16 18.19 -9.17 -16.62
CA VAL A 16 18.60 -8.94 -15.23
C VAL A 16 20.01 -8.34 -15.14
N GLU A 17 20.95 -8.88 -15.92
CA GLU A 17 22.33 -8.38 -15.96
C GLU A 17 22.39 -6.92 -16.41
N LYS A 18 21.66 -6.57 -17.48
CA LYS A 18 21.60 -5.19 -17.96
C LYS A 18 21.06 -4.25 -16.90
N GLU A 19 19.94 -4.60 -16.26
CA GLU A 19 19.28 -3.75 -15.28
C GLU A 19 20.10 -3.59 -14.00
N ARG A 20 20.64 -4.69 -13.45
CA ARG A 20 21.45 -4.62 -12.22
C ARG A 20 22.72 -3.78 -12.44
N LEU A 21 23.33 -3.86 -13.62
CA LEU A 21 24.55 -3.11 -13.95
C LEU A 21 24.25 -1.62 -14.09
N ALA A 22 23.15 -1.27 -14.76
CA ALA A 22 22.68 0.11 -14.85
C ALA A 22 22.39 0.74 -13.47
N ASN A 23 21.94 -0.07 -12.51
CA ASN A 23 21.64 0.34 -11.14
C ASN A 23 22.81 0.16 -10.16
N GLY A 24 23.95 -0.37 -10.60
CA GLY A 24 25.13 -0.61 -9.75
C GLY A 24 24.93 -1.62 -8.62
N ILE A 25 23.99 -2.57 -8.76
CA ILE A 25 23.65 -3.55 -7.72
C ILE A 25 24.10 -4.98 -8.07
N SER A 26 24.26 -5.79 -7.02
CA SER A 26 24.61 -7.21 -7.16
C SER A 26 23.44 -8.06 -7.67
N ARG A 27 23.73 -9.22 -8.28
CA ARG A 27 22.70 -10.21 -8.70
C ARG A 27 21.80 -10.60 -7.53
N SER A 28 22.40 -10.96 -6.40
CA SER A 28 21.65 -11.39 -5.22
C SER A 28 20.77 -10.27 -4.67
N GLU A 29 21.22 -9.01 -4.75
CA GLU A 29 20.40 -7.88 -4.33
C GLU A 29 19.23 -7.65 -5.29
N PHE A 30 19.46 -7.70 -6.60
CA PHE A 30 18.41 -7.61 -7.61
C PHE A 30 17.29 -8.62 -7.34
N PHE A 31 17.65 -9.92 -7.23
CA PHE A 31 16.65 -10.97 -6.98
C PHE A 31 15.98 -10.83 -5.62
N ARG A 32 16.71 -10.42 -4.56
CA ARG A 32 16.10 -10.15 -3.26
C ARG A 32 15.06 -9.03 -3.33
N ARG A 33 15.35 -7.94 -4.04
CA ARG A 33 14.41 -6.82 -4.23
C ARG A 33 13.19 -7.27 -5.04
N ALA A 34 13.40 -7.96 -6.16
CA ALA A 34 12.34 -8.46 -7.01
C ALA A 34 11.38 -9.40 -6.27
N VAL A 35 11.92 -10.38 -5.53
CA VAL A 35 11.12 -11.32 -4.73
C VAL A 35 10.36 -10.59 -3.62
N LYS A 36 11.00 -9.67 -2.90
CA LYS A 36 10.36 -8.91 -1.83
C LYS A 36 9.19 -8.07 -2.36
N GLU A 37 9.39 -7.40 -3.49
CA GLU A 37 8.36 -6.59 -4.11
C GLU A 37 7.20 -7.45 -4.64
N HIS A 38 7.49 -8.59 -5.26
CA HIS A 38 6.46 -9.52 -5.70
C HIS A 38 5.60 -10.02 -4.53
N LEU A 39 6.23 -10.47 -3.43
CA LEU A 39 5.52 -10.95 -2.25
C LEU A 39 4.71 -9.84 -1.57
N ARG A 40 5.22 -8.60 -1.54
CA ARG A 40 4.48 -7.45 -1.05
C ARG A 40 3.18 -7.24 -1.85
N ARG A 41 3.26 -7.23 -3.18
CA ARG A 41 2.09 -7.06 -4.06
C ARG A 41 1.08 -8.20 -3.94
N VAL A 42 1.56 -9.44 -3.78
CA VAL A 42 0.68 -10.60 -3.55
C VAL A 42 -0.10 -10.40 -2.26
N LYS A 43 0.58 -10.05 -1.17
CA LYS A 43 -0.05 -9.78 0.11
C LYS A 43 -1.05 -8.62 0.04
N GLU A 44 -0.69 -7.51 -0.58
CA GLU A 44 -1.59 -6.35 -0.72
C GLU A 44 -2.88 -6.71 -1.46
N ARG A 45 -2.78 -7.55 -2.50
CA ARG A 45 -3.97 -8.05 -3.20
C ARG A 45 -4.82 -8.93 -2.29
N GLU A 46 -4.20 -9.84 -1.55
CA GLU A 46 -4.90 -10.71 -0.60
C GLU A 46 -5.61 -9.90 0.50
N ASP A 47 -4.95 -8.89 1.05
CA ASP A 47 -5.50 -8.00 2.08
C ASP A 47 -6.73 -7.24 1.54
N VAL A 48 -6.67 -6.72 0.30
CA VAL A 48 -7.81 -6.07 -0.36
C VAL A 48 -8.97 -7.05 -0.59
N GLU A 49 -8.67 -8.25 -1.08
CA GLU A 49 -9.70 -9.28 -1.27
C GLU A 49 -10.37 -9.69 0.05
N GLN A 50 -9.59 -9.82 1.12
CA GLN A 50 -10.11 -10.11 2.45
C GLN A 50 -10.98 -8.97 2.98
N TYR A 51 -10.54 -7.72 2.80
CA TYR A 51 -11.30 -6.54 3.16
C TYR A 51 -12.67 -6.51 2.46
N ILE A 52 -12.70 -6.68 1.14
CA ILE A 52 -13.94 -6.71 0.35
C ILE A 52 -14.87 -7.85 0.81
N LYS A 53 -14.32 -9.06 1.00
CA LYS A 53 -15.10 -10.21 1.48
C LYS A 53 -15.67 -9.96 2.88
N GLY A 54 -14.90 -9.33 3.76
CA GLY A 54 -15.35 -8.96 5.10
C GLY A 54 -16.55 -8.01 5.03
N TYR A 55 -16.42 -6.94 4.25
CA TYR A 55 -17.46 -5.93 4.07
C TYR A 55 -18.75 -6.51 3.46
N LEU A 56 -18.62 -7.34 2.41
CA LEU A 56 -19.79 -7.99 1.80
C LEU A 56 -20.48 -8.97 2.76
N LYS A 57 -19.72 -9.62 3.64
CA LYS A 57 -20.27 -10.60 4.60
C LYS A 57 -20.91 -9.91 5.81
N TYR A 58 -20.36 -8.79 6.24
CA TYR A 58 -20.81 -8.01 7.38
C TYR A 58 -20.89 -6.53 6.99
N PRO A 59 -21.88 -6.14 6.17
CA PRO A 59 -22.07 -4.74 5.82
C PRO A 59 -22.52 -3.95 7.06
N GLU A 60 -22.27 -2.64 7.08
CA GLU A 60 -22.80 -1.79 8.14
C GLU A 60 -24.33 -1.83 8.16
N THR A 61 -24.87 -1.79 9.38
CA THR A 61 -26.29 -1.60 9.63
C THR A 61 -26.69 -0.14 9.41
N LYS A 62 -27.98 0.10 9.21
CA LYS A 62 -28.50 1.46 9.04
C LYS A 62 -28.25 2.32 10.28
N GLU A 63 -28.29 1.71 11.45
CA GLU A 63 -28.04 2.34 12.74
C GLU A 63 -26.57 2.76 12.88
N GLU A 64 -25.63 1.90 12.47
CA GLU A 64 -24.20 2.22 12.44
C GLU A 64 -23.89 3.35 11.46
N ILE A 65 -24.51 3.32 10.27
CA ILE A 65 -24.40 4.40 9.28
C ILE A 65 -24.94 5.72 9.85
N ALA A 66 -26.13 5.71 10.44
CA ALA A 66 -26.73 6.90 11.02
C ALA A 66 -25.90 7.48 12.18
N LEU A 67 -25.29 6.62 13.00
CA LEU A 67 -24.39 7.05 14.07
C LEU A 67 -23.10 7.68 13.51
N ALA A 68 -22.50 7.09 12.48
CA ALA A 68 -21.32 7.63 11.80
C ALA A 68 -21.62 8.99 11.15
N GLU A 69 -22.77 9.13 10.49
CA GLU A 69 -23.21 10.39 9.89
C GLU A 69 -23.39 11.49 10.95
N ALA A 70 -24.09 11.18 12.05
CA ALA A 70 -24.31 12.13 13.15
C ALA A 70 -23.01 12.59 13.81
N THR A 71 -22.04 11.68 13.98
CA THR A 71 -20.72 12.01 14.56
C THR A 71 -19.83 12.79 13.61
N GLN A 72 -19.93 12.55 12.30
CA GLN A 72 -19.23 13.36 11.29
C GLN A 72 -19.65 14.83 11.35
N HIS A 73 -20.94 15.11 11.45
CA HIS A 73 -21.43 16.49 11.60
C HIS A 73 -20.89 17.16 12.88
N TYR A 74 -20.92 16.46 14.01
CA TYR A 74 -20.42 17.00 15.28
C TYR A 74 -18.90 17.30 15.27
N ALA A 75 -18.10 16.48 14.56
CA ALA A 75 -16.65 16.68 14.49
C ALA A 75 -16.22 17.86 13.60
N PHE A 76 -17.08 18.29 12.67
CA PHE A 76 -16.80 19.36 11.71
C PHE A 76 -17.67 20.62 11.89
N ASP A 77 -18.54 20.68 12.90
CA ASP A 77 -19.34 21.86 13.28
C ASP A 77 -18.56 22.89 14.13
N GLY A 78 -17.24 22.73 14.28
CA GLY A 78 -16.33 23.76 14.83
C GLY A 78 -15.98 24.85 13.81
N GLU A 79 -15.16 25.84 14.23
CA GLU A 79 -14.69 26.91 13.32
C GLU A 79 -14.12 26.32 12.02
N SER A 80 -14.37 27.00 10.90
CA SER A 80 -13.95 26.52 9.59
C SER A 80 -12.43 26.33 9.59
N TRP A 81 -11.94 25.25 8.98
CA TRP A 81 -10.50 25.10 8.75
C TRP A 81 -9.90 26.35 8.09
N GLU A 82 -10.70 27.09 7.29
CA GLU A 82 -10.27 28.33 6.64
C GLU A 82 -10.05 29.47 7.64
N ASP A 83 -10.86 29.54 8.69
CA ASP A 83 -10.74 30.55 9.74
C ASP A 83 -9.46 30.32 10.55
N ASP A 84 -9.20 29.07 10.94
CA ASP A 84 -7.97 28.64 11.62
C ASP A 84 -6.69 28.95 10.80
N TRP A 85 -6.72 28.69 9.49
CA TRP A 85 -5.59 28.98 8.60
C TRP A 85 -5.34 30.49 8.42
N GLN A 86 -6.40 31.30 8.39
CA GLN A 86 -6.31 32.76 8.28
C GLN A 86 -5.80 33.41 9.56
N GLU A 87 -6.09 32.83 10.73
CA GLU A 87 -5.57 33.32 12.00
C GLU A 87 -4.10 32.92 12.22
N ALA A 88 -3.72 31.69 11.85
CA ALA A 88 -2.34 31.21 11.94
C ALA A 88 -1.37 31.95 11.00
N SER A 89 -1.85 32.43 9.84
CA SER A 89 -1.04 33.17 8.85
C SER A 89 -0.87 34.67 9.14
N LYS A 90 -1.57 35.19 10.16
CA LYS A 90 -1.44 36.58 10.64
C LYS A 90 -0.36 36.75 11.73
N LYS A 91 0.31 35.68 12.15
CA LYS A 91 1.47 35.69 13.05
C LYS A 91 2.78 35.59 12.27
#